data_AF-A0A533SEA2-F1
#
_entry.id   AF-A0A533SEA2-F1
#
_cell.length_a   1.000
_cell.length_b   1.000
_cell.length_c   1.000
_cell.angle_alpha   90.00
_cell.angle_beta   90.00
_cell.angle_gamma   90.00
#
_symmetry.space_group_name_H-M   'P 1'
#
loop_
_entity.id
_entity.type
_entity.pdbx_description
1 polymer ?
#
loop_
_entity_poly.entity_id
_entity_poly.type
_entity_poly.pdbx_seq_one_letter_code
_entity_poly.pdbx_strand_id
1 'polypeptide(L)'
;MKTENSTAASFFHSIRFRLTLWFLAVLGLILLIFCLFVYSIQARQLTQLAQTQLESRAKELQLYIQMTQHGEEDREGHALPILSDQGLLNLGEHNFLALVSADGVLLGSAGQVDQAALQTLVQQRVQAGLPQAASNTILPFPDVEENGRPVNTLIRVQPFQVEDHLSGSLILGRPVDPEGQLPRLRMTLFLASLAGLLLALAGGSWLAARALAPV
;
A
#
# COMPACT_ATOMS: atom_id res chain seq x y z
N MET A 1 -40.45 27.69 33.07
CA MET A 1 -39.18 27.34 32.40
C MET A 1 -38.97 25.82 32.44
N LYS A 2 -39.71 25.06 31.61
CA LYS A 2 -39.48 23.64 31.28
C LYS A 2 -40.59 23.19 30.31
N THR A 3 -40.22 22.26 29.42
CA THR A 3 -41.04 21.49 28.44
C THR A 3 -41.13 22.02 27.00
N GLU A 4 -40.00 22.02 26.27
CA GLU A 4 -39.99 22.09 24.79
C GLU A 4 -39.33 20.86 24.13
N ASN A 5 -39.04 19.80 24.90
CA ASN A 5 -38.25 18.66 24.40
C ASN A 5 -39.09 17.42 24.05
N SER A 6 -40.42 17.42 24.25
CA SER A 6 -41.25 16.20 24.07
C SER A 6 -41.88 16.05 22.68
N THR A 7 -41.93 17.09 21.86
CA THR A 7 -42.56 17.06 20.53
C THR A 7 -41.71 16.36 19.49
N ALA A 8 -40.38 16.41 19.59
CA ALA A 8 -39.49 15.71 18.66
C ALA A 8 -39.70 14.18 18.74
N ALA A 9 -39.88 13.63 19.94
CA ALA A 9 -40.03 12.18 20.16
C ALA A 9 -41.34 11.59 19.60
N SER A 10 -42.43 12.37 19.51
CA SER A 10 -43.72 11.87 19.00
C SER A 10 -43.75 11.73 17.47
N PHE A 11 -42.94 12.51 16.73
CA PHE A 11 -42.83 12.37 15.27
C PHE A 11 -42.14 11.05 14.86
N PHE A 12 -41.23 10.53 15.69
CA PHE A 12 -40.55 9.25 15.47
C PHE A 12 -41.46 8.01 15.66
N HIS A 13 -42.68 8.19 16.18
CA HIS A 13 -43.61 7.07 16.39
C HIS A 13 -44.52 6.80 15.19
N SER A 14 -44.47 7.61 14.13
CA SER A 14 -45.28 7.38 12.94
C SER A 14 -44.73 6.19 12.14
N ILE A 15 -45.62 5.25 11.78
CA ILE A 15 -45.31 4.05 10.97
C ILE A 15 -44.51 4.40 9.70
N ARG A 16 -44.78 5.58 9.11
CA ARG A 16 -44.11 6.11 7.91
C ARG A 16 -42.64 6.48 8.16
N PHE A 17 -42.33 7.00 9.34
CA PHE A 17 -40.95 7.30 9.72
C PHE A 17 -40.14 6.01 9.87
N ARG A 18 -40.73 4.96 10.44
CA ARG A 18 -40.06 3.65 10.56
C ARG A 18 -39.73 3.03 9.21
N LEU A 19 -40.63 3.13 8.22
CA LEU A 19 -40.40 2.63 6.87
C LEU A 19 -39.28 3.37 6.14
N THR A 20 -39.28 4.71 6.20
CA THR A 20 -38.21 5.52 5.56
C THR A 20 -36.87 5.33 6.23
N LEU A 21 -36.84 5.26 7.57
CA LEU A 21 -35.64 4.94 8.33
C LEU A 21 -35.10 3.55 7.99
N TRP A 22 -35.99 2.54 7.89
CA TRP A 22 -35.59 1.19 7.49
C TRP A 22 -35.01 1.16 6.08
N PHE A 23 -35.65 1.83 5.13
CA PHE A 23 -35.13 1.95 3.76
C PHE A 23 -33.76 2.62 3.74
N LEU A 24 -33.58 3.73 4.44
CA LEU A 24 -32.31 4.44 4.55
C LEU A 24 -31.24 3.58 5.21
N ALA A 25 -31.61 2.81 6.24
CA ALA A 25 -30.70 1.89 6.93
C ALA A 25 -30.24 0.76 6.00
N VAL A 26 -31.16 0.14 5.24
CA VAL A 26 -30.83 -0.91 4.27
C VAL A 26 -29.95 -0.34 3.15
N LEU A 27 -30.28 0.84 2.62
CA LEU A 27 -29.48 1.50 1.59
C LEU A 27 -28.07 1.84 2.10
N GLY A 28 -27.96 2.42 3.29
CA GLY A 28 -26.68 2.73 3.93
C GLY A 28 -25.85 1.47 4.16
N LEU A 29 -26.48 0.37 4.56
CA LEU A 29 -25.81 -0.93 4.70
C LEU A 29 -25.28 -1.45 3.36
N ILE A 30 -26.08 -1.40 2.29
CA ILE A 30 -25.66 -1.81 0.95
C ILE A 30 -24.47 -0.97 0.47
N LEU A 31 -24.52 0.35 0.65
CA LEU A 31 -23.43 1.26 0.30
C LEU A 31 -22.15 0.94 1.08
N LEU A 32 -22.26 0.68 2.39
CA LEU A 32 -21.12 0.31 3.22
C LEU A 32 -20.47 -0.98 2.74
N ILE A 33 -21.27 -2.02 2.50
CA ILE A 33 -20.78 -3.31 1.97
C ILE A 33 -20.09 -3.10 0.63
N PHE A 34 -20.69 -2.33 -0.28
CA PHE A 34 -20.12 -2.02 -1.58
C PHE A 34 -18.79 -1.27 -1.47
N CYS A 35 -18.70 -0.25 -0.61
CA CYS A 35 -17.46 0.48 -0.37
C CYS A 35 -16.34 -0.42 0.17
N LEU A 36 -16.67 -1.28 1.15
CA LEU A 36 -15.72 -2.21 1.74
C LEU A 36 -15.23 -3.24 0.71
N PHE A 37 -16.12 -3.69 -0.17
CA PHE A 37 -15.80 -4.60 -1.25
C PHE A 37 -14.83 -3.95 -2.27
N VAL A 38 -15.17 -2.77 -2.78
CA VAL A 38 -14.32 -2.03 -3.75
C VAL A 38 -12.95 -1.73 -3.16
N TYR A 39 -12.91 -1.24 -1.91
CA TYR A 39 -11.66 -0.98 -1.20
C TYR A 39 -10.79 -2.24 -1.09
N SER A 40 -11.40 -3.37 -0.72
CA SER A 40 -10.69 -4.65 -0.56
C SER A 40 -10.11 -5.14 -1.89
N ILE A 41 -10.83 -4.97 -3.00
CA ILE A 41 -10.33 -5.34 -4.34
C ILE A 41 -9.15 -4.46 -4.72
N GLN A 42 -9.28 -3.14 -4.62
CA GLN A 42 -8.21 -2.22 -5.02
C GLN A 42 -6.95 -2.41 -4.18
N ALA A 43 -7.08 -2.56 -2.86
CA ALA A 43 -5.93 -2.83 -1.98
C ALA A 43 -5.18 -4.13 -2.38
N ARG A 44 -5.92 -5.17 -2.75
CA ARG A 44 -5.32 -6.43 -3.26
C ARG A 44 -4.64 -6.22 -4.60
N GLN A 45 -5.27 -5.48 -5.53
CA GLN A 45 -4.71 -5.19 -6.85
C GLN A 45 -3.42 -4.38 -6.77
N LEU A 46 -3.36 -3.32 -5.93
CA LEU A 46 -2.14 -2.54 -5.72
C LEU A 46 -1.00 -3.42 -5.19
N THR A 47 -1.31 -4.28 -4.21
CA THR A 47 -0.31 -5.18 -3.62
C THR A 47 0.22 -6.19 -4.64
N GLN A 48 -0.67 -6.78 -5.46
CA GLN A 48 -0.29 -7.71 -6.52
C GLN A 48 0.56 -7.02 -7.58
N LEU A 49 0.17 -5.82 -8.01
CA LEU A 49 0.92 -5.04 -8.99
C LEU A 49 2.33 -4.69 -8.46
N ALA A 50 2.42 -4.25 -7.21
CA ALA A 50 3.69 -3.97 -6.55
C ALA A 50 4.60 -5.22 -6.52
N GLN A 51 4.05 -6.38 -6.15
CA GLN A 51 4.78 -7.65 -6.14
C GLN A 51 5.27 -8.06 -7.53
N THR A 52 4.41 -8.01 -8.55
CA THR A 52 4.77 -8.37 -9.92
C THR A 52 5.88 -7.46 -10.46
N GLN A 53 5.81 -6.16 -10.18
CA GLN A 53 6.82 -5.20 -10.63
C GLN A 53 8.16 -5.38 -9.88
N LEU A 54 8.13 -5.64 -8.57
CA LEU A 54 9.33 -6.02 -7.81
C LEU A 54 9.94 -7.31 -8.35
N GLU A 55 9.11 -8.29 -8.74
CA GLU A 55 9.59 -9.55 -9.30
C GLU A 55 10.25 -9.37 -10.67
N SER A 56 9.63 -8.60 -11.58
CA SER A 56 10.24 -8.36 -12.90
C SER A 56 11.59 -7.68 -12.74
N ARG A 57 11.66 -6.64 -11.90
CA ARG A 57 12.91 -5.91 -11.64
C ARG A 57 13.97 -6.77 -10.98
N ALA A 58 13.58 -7.61 -10.02
CA ALA A 58 14.52 -8.53 -9.40
C ALA A 58 15.10 -9.53 -10.42
N LYS A 59 14.26 -10.05 -11.33
CA LYS A 59 14.71 -10.93 -12.43
C LYS A 59 15.61 -10.18 -13.42
N GLU A 60 15.28 -8.96 -13.80
CA GLU A 60 16.11 -8.11 -14.67
C GLU A 60 17.49 -7.85 -14.06
N LEU A 61 17.54 -7.49 -12.77
CA LEU A 61 18.80 -7.30 -12.03
C LEU A 61 19.61 -8.59 -11.92
N GLN A 62 18.94 -9.72 -11.66
CA GLN A 62 19.61 -11.02 -11.60
C GLN A 62 20.24 -11.39 -12.96
N LEU A 63 19.52 -11.19 -14.06
CA LEU A 63 20.04 -11.43 -15.40
C LEU A 63 21.23 -10.51 -15.71
N TYR A 64 21.15 -9.24 -15.30
CA TYR A 64 22.25 -8.29 -15.48
C TYR A 64 23.51 -8.72 -14.72
N ILE A 65 23.39 -9.05 -13.43
CA ILE A 65 24.52 -9.52 -12.61
C ILE A 65 25.13 -10.79 -13.22
N GLN A 66 24.31 -11.73 -13.68
CA GLN A 66 24.77 -12.96 -14.29
C GLN A 66 25.52 -12.72 -15.62
N MET A 67 25.07 -11.75 -16.42
CA MET A 67 25.76 -11.36 -17.66
C MET A 67 27.10 -10.68 -17.40
N THR A 68 27.18 -9.79 -16.40
CA THR A 68 28.44 -9.11 -16.04
C THR A 68 29.48 -10.08 -15.51
N GLN A 69 29.07 -11.04 -14.65
CA GLN A 69 30.00 -12.04 -14.10
C GLN A 69 30.66 -12.90 -15.17
N HIS A 70 29.95 -13.25 -16.25
CA HIS A 70 30.52 -14.07 -17.33
C HIS A 70 31.53 -13.32 -18.22
N GLY A 71 31.64 -11.99 -18.12
CA GLY A 71 32.51 -11.17 -18.96
C GLY A 71 33.83 -10.75 -18.33
N GLU A 72 34.02 -10.96 -17.03
CA GLU A 72 35.06 -10.28 -16.23
C GLU A 72 36.05 -11.22 -15.52
N GLU A 73 36.11 -12.50 -15.90
CA GLU A 73 37.02 -13.50 -15.32
C GLU A 73 38.52 -13.19 -15.51
N ASP A 74 38.89 -12.18 -16.32
CA ASP A 74 40.28 -11.84 -16.68
C ASP A 74 40.83 -10.56 -16.01
N ARG A 75 40.09 -9.85 -15.15
CA ARG A 75 40.58 -8.59 -14.54
C ARG A 75 40.36 -8.48 -13.04
N GLU A 76 41.48 -8.63 -12.34
CA GLU A 76 41.74 -8.40 -10.91
C GLU A 76 40.75 -7.47 -10.17
N GLY A 77 39.89 -8.06 -9.32
CA GLY A 77 39.58 -7.55 -7.98
C GLY A 77 38.86 -6.20 -7.83
N HIS A 78 38.25 -5.63 -8.87
CA HIS A 78 37.51 -4.38 -8.73
C HIS A 78 36.07 -4.62 -8.23
N ALA A 79 35.73 -3.95 -7.12
CA ALA A 79 34.41 -3.96 -6.52
C ALA A 79 33.32 -3.59 -7.55
N LEU A 80 32.22 -4.34 -7.53
CA LEU A 80 31.06 -4.22 -8.44
C LEU A 80 30.74 -2.73 -8.76
N PRO A 81 31.05 -2.23 -9.98
CA PRO A 81 30.75 -0.84 -10.38
C PRO A 81 29.24 -0.58 -10.54
N ILE A 82 28.41 -1.62 -10.35
CA ILE A 82 26.96 -1.67 -10.56
C ILE A 82 26.19 -0.65 -9.72
N LEU A 83 26.71 -0.24 -8.55
CA LEU A 83 26.02 0.71 -7.66
C LEU A 83 26.41 2.18 -7.87
N SER A 84 27.53 2.44 -8.56
CA SER A 84 28.07 3.80 -8.72
C SER A 84 27.50 4.50 -9.95
N ASP A 85 27.10 3.75 -10.97
CA ASP A 85 26.56 4.30 -12.20
C ASP A 85 25.05 4.58 -12.05
N GLN A 86 24.76 5.74 -11.46
CA GLN A 86 23.41 6.24 -11.14
C GLN A 86 22.46 6.26 -12.35
N GLY A 87 22.99 6.16 -13.58
CA GLY A 87 22.19 6.14 -14.81
C GLY A 87 21.50 4.82 -15.12
N LEU A 88 22.08 3.67 -14.72
CA LEU A 88 21.54 2.34 -15.05
C LEU A 88 20.48 1.88 -14.04
N LEU A 89 20.60 2.30 -12.79
CA LEU A 89 19.64 2.02 -11.72
C LEU A 89 18.74 3.24 -11.50
N ASN A 90 17.96 3.64 -12.50
CA ASN A 90 16.81 4.52 -12.28
C ASN A 90 15.71 3.73 -11.56
N LEU A 91 16.00 3.39 -10.30
CA LEU A 91 15.07 2.90 -9.30
C LEU A 91 14.12 4.07 -9.09
N GLY A 92 13.08 4.14 -9.92
CA GLY A 92 12.18 5.31 -9.98
C GLY A 92 11.77 5.81 -8.60
N GLU A 93 11.40 7.09 -8.52
CA GLU A 93 11.06 7.79 -7.27
C GLU A 93 10.34 6.84 -6.29
N HIS A 94 10.90 6.72 -5.07
CA HIS A 94 10.42 5.84 -3.99
C HIS A 94 10.86 4.36 -4.02
N ASN A 95 11.65 3.89 -4.97
CA ASN A 95 12.26 2.56 -4.87
C ASN A 95 13.63 2.64 -4.22
N PHE A 96 13.99 1.60 -3.47
CA PHE A 96 15.34 1.45 -2.94
C PHE A 96 15.86 0.04 -3.10
N LEU A 97 17.18 -0.04 -3.16
CA LEU A 97 17.94 -1.25 -3.29
C LEU A 97 19.07 -1.18 -2.26
N ALA A 98 19.22 -2.22 -1.46
CA ALA A 98 20.31 -2.36 -0.51
C ALA A 98 20.99 -3.71 -0.74
N LEU A 99 22.31 -3.68 -0.89
CA LEU A 99 23.14 -4.87 -1.00
C LEU A 99 23.71 -5.17 0.38
N VAL A 100 23.46 -6.38 0.85
CA VAL A 100 23.85 -6.81 2.19
C VAL A 100 24.73 -8.05 2.09
N SER A 101 25.87 -8.03 2.76
CA SER A 101 26.75 -9.19 2.91
C SER A 101 26.04 -10.32 3.67
N ALA A 102 26.54 -11.56 3.56
CA ALA A 102 26.10 -12.68 4.39
C ALA A 102 26.19 -12.37 5.90
N ASP A 103 27.14 -11.53 6.31
CA ASP A 103 27.35 -11.09 7.69
C ASP A 103 26.38 -9.98 8.15
N GLY A 104 25.47 -9.53 7.28
CA GLY A 104 24.54 -8.45 7.59
C GLY A 104 25.12 -7.04 7.45
N VAL A 105 26.29 -6.91 6.83
CA VAL A 105 26.92 -5.61 6.56
C VAL A 105 26.34 -5.00 5.28
N LEU A 106 25.90 -3.75 5.33
CA LEU A 106 25.45 -3.01 4.16
C LEU A 106 26.65 -2.70 3.26
N LEU A 107 26.74 -3.36 2.10
CA LEU A 107 27.80 -3.17 1.11
C LEU A 107 27.53 -1.94 0.25
N GLY A 108 26.26 -1.61 0.04
CA GLY A 108 25.87 -0.38 -0.65
C GLY A 108 24.36 -0.25 -0.76
N SER A 109 23.91 0.95 -1.10
CA SER A 109 22.50 1.27 -1.26
C SER A 109 22.28 2.20 -2.44
N ALA A 110 21.18 2.03 -3.15
CA ALA A 110 20.70 2.90 -4.20
C ALA A 110 19.24 3.29 -3.94
N GLY A 111 18.87 4.51 -4.30
CA GLY A 111 17.54 5.08 -4.04
C GLY A 111 17.56 6.20 -2.99
N GLN A 112 16.42 6.88 -2.84
CA GLN A 112 16.23 7.98 -1.88
C GLN A 112 15.78 7.44 -0.53
N VAL A 113 16.66 6.75 0.18
CA VAL A 113 16.37 6.25 1.53
C VAL A 113 17.53 6.56 2.45
N ASP A 114 17.22 6.99 3.68
CA ASP A 114 18.22 7.22 4.69
C ASP A 114 19.00 5.93 5.01
N GLN A 115 20.32 6.06 5.04
CA GLN A 115 21.21 4.95 5.35
C GLN A 115 21.00 4.45 6.78
N ALA A 116 20.62 5.32 7.72
CA ALA A 116 20.36 4.92 9.10
C ALA A 116 19.13 4.01 9.22
N ALA A 117 18.04 4.33 8.52
CA ALA A 117 16.86 3.47 8.46
C ALA A 117 17.15 2.14 7.74
N LEU A 118 17.93 2.16 6.66
CA LEU A 118 18.34 0.93 5.98
C LEU A 118 19.16 0.03 6.90
N GLN A 119 20.14 0.57 7.64
CA GLN A 119 20.92 -0.22 8.60
C GLN A 119 20.03 -0.82 9.69
N THR A 120 19.07 -0.05 10.20
CA THR A 120 18.11 -0.55 11.20
C THR A 120 17.29 -1.72 10.64
N LEU A 121 16.81 -1.59 9.40
CA LEU A 121 16.06 -2.65 8.73
C LEU A 121 16.91 -3.91 8.49
N VAL A 122 18.15 -3.72 8.03
CA VAL A 122 19.11 -4.80 7.83
C VAL A 122 19.38 -5.53 9.15
N GLN A 123 19.66 -4.81 10.23
CA GLN A 123 19.87 -5.40 11.55
C GLN A 123 18.65 -6.17 12.05
N GLN A 124 17.44 -5.61 11.89
CA GLN A 124 16.20 -6.30 12.24
C GLN A 124 16.03 -7.59 11.43
N ARG A 125 16.41 -7.58 10.14
CA ARG A 125 16.32 -8.76 9.30
C ARG A 125 17.38 -9.81 9.61
N VAL A 126 18.60 -9.40 9.92
CA VAL A 126 19.69 -10.28 10.34
C VAL A 126 19.31 -10.97 11.65
N GLN A 127 18.73 -10.23 12.61
CA GLN A 127 18.20 -10.80 13.86
C GLN A 127 17.05 -11.79 13.64
N ALA A 128 16.19 -11.53 12.65
CA ALA A 128 15.09 -12.43 12.27
C ALA A 128 15.55 -13.67 11.46
N GLY A 129 16.84 -13.74 11.10
CA GLY A 129 17.38 -14.72 10.17
C GLY A 129 17.17 -14.29 8.72
N LEU A 130 18.26 -14.25 7.96
CA LEU A 130 18.20 -14.03 6.51
C LEU A 130 17.54 -15.25 5.85
N PRO A 131 16.46 -15.06 5.08
CA PRO A 131 15.79 -16.17 4.43
C PRO A 131 16.70 -16.76 3.35
N GLN A 132 16.84 -18.10 3.35
CA GLN A 132 17.61 -18.83 2.33
C GLN A 132 16.93 -18.86 0.96
N ALA A 133 15.64 -18.49 0.90
CA ALA A 133 14.86 -18.40 -0.32
C ALA A 133 14.28 -16.98 -0.46
N ALA A 134 13.95 -16.59 -1.70
CA ALA A 134 13.31 -15.30 -1.94
C ALA A 134 12.02 -15.18 -1.13
N SER A 135 11.92 -14.12 -0.33
CA SER A 135 10.76 -13.88 0.54
C SER A 135 10.25 -12.46 0.38
N ASN A 136 8.92 -12.34 0.26
CA ASN A 136 8.23 -11.05 0.25
C ASN A 136 7.68 -10.80 1.65
N THR A 137 8.04 -9.68 2.26
CA THR A 137 7.52 -9.27 3.57
C THR A 137 7.09 -7.81 3.50
N ILE A 138 5.89 -7.53 4.00
CA ILE A 138 5.42 -6.14 4.14
C ILE A 138 5.87 -5.67 5.51
N LEU A 139 6.69 -4.62 5.54
CA LEU A 139 7.14 -4.01 6.77
C LEU A 139 6.85 -2.51 6.73
N PRO A 140 6.38 -1.91 7.84
CA PRO A 140 6.34 -0.46 7.95
C PRO A 140 7.78 0.06 7.89
N PHE A 141 8.07 0.95 6.93
CA PHE A 141 9.39 1.57 6.81
C PHE A 141 9.32 2.98 7.41
N PRO A 142 10.13 3.33 8.43
CA PRO A 142 10.00 4.59 9.15
C PRO A 142 10.27 5.83 8.28
N ASP A 143 11.20 5.72 7.34
CA ASP A 143 11.78 6.89 6.65
C ASP A 143 11.16 7.22 5.28
N VAL A 144 10.30 6.36 4.76
CA VAL A 144 9.52 6.72 3.57
C VAL A 144 8.25 7.40 4.09
N GLU A 145 8.40 8.65 4.49
CA GLU A 145 7.29 9.50 4.87
C GLU A 145 6.69 10.17 3.63
N GLU A 146 5.46 9.83 3.32
CA GLU A 146 4.66 10.60 2.37
C GLU A 146 3.75 11.53 3.20
N ASN A 147 4.00 12.84 3.15
CA ASN A 147 3.29 13.84 3.95
C ASN A 147 3.36 13.61 5.48
N GLY A 148 4.51 13.19 6.01
CA GLY A 148 4.71 12.98 7.45
C GLY A 148 3.99 11.76 8.02
N ARG A 149 3.71 10.76 7.16
CA ARG A 149 3.09 9.49 7.57
C ARG A 149 3.93 8.32 7.07
N PRO A 150 4.18 7.31 7.92
CA PRO A 150 4.92 6.13 7.51
C PRO A 150 4.15 5.38 6.43
N VAL A 151 4.81 5.09 5.32
CA VAL A 151 4.23 4.34 4.20
C VAL A 151 4.54 2.85 4.36
N ASN A 152 3.51 2.02 4.19
CA ASN A 152 3.69 0.57 4.16
C ASN A 152 4.55 0.21 2.94
N THR A 153 5.70 -0.41 3.19
CA THR A 153 6.66 -0.76 2.16
C THR A 153 6.70 -2.28 2.01
N LEU A 154 6.59 -2.74 0.76
CA LEU A 154 6.82 -4.12 0.42
C LEU A 154 8.31 -4.34 0.19
N ILE A 155 8.88 -5.27 0.95
CA ILE A 155 10.30 -5.57 0.92
C ILE A 155 10.45 -6.99 0.42
N ARG A 156 11.26 -7.15 -0.62
CA ARG A 156 11.66 -8.44 -1.16
C ARG A 156 13.13 -8.65 -0.86
N VAL A 157 13.43 -9.73 -0.15
CA VAL A 157 14.80 -10.16 0.09
C VAL A 157 15.09 -11.33 -0.84
N GLN A 158 16.11 -11.19 -1.67
CA GLN A 158 16.55 -12.22 -2.60
C GLN A 158 18.03 -12.54 -2.32
N PRO A 159 18.35 -13.75 -1.86
CA PRO A 159 19.75 -14.16 -1.74
C PRO A 159 20.38 -14.29 -3.13
N PHE A 160 21.65 -13.95 -3.24
CA PHE A 160 22.44 -14.19 -4.44
C PHE A 160 23.70 -14.98 -4.07
N GLN A 161 24.13 -15.83 -4.98
CA GLN A 161 25.30 -16.69 -4.81
C GLN A 161 26.33 -16.29 -5.87
N VAL A 162 27.60 -16.23 -5.47
CA VAL A 162 28.74 -16.05 -6.37
C VAL A 162 29.62 -17.29 -6.17
N GLU A 163 29.95 -17.98 -7.25
CA GLU A 163 30.84 -19.16 -7.21
C GLU A 163 30.40 -20.24 -6.20
N ASP A 164 29.10 -20.58 -6.18
CA ASP A 164 28.53 -21.61 -5.30
C ASP A 164 28.57 -21.30 -3.78
N HIS A 165 28.96 -20.07 -3.42
CA HIS A 165 28.92 -19.57 -2.04
C HIS A 165 27.88 -18.46 -1.88
N LEU A 166 27.16 -18.45 -0.76
CA LEU A 166 26.19 -17.42 -0.43
C LEU A 166 26.92 -16.12 -0.07
N SER A 167 27.09 -15.24 -1.06
CA SER A 167 27.85 -14.00 -0.90
C SER A 167 27.03 -12.87 -0.28
N GLY A 168 25.70 -12.95 -0.34
CA GLY A 168 24.85 -11.95 0.29
C GLY A 168 23.37 -12.02 -0.05
N SER A 169 22.67 -10.95 0.32
CA SER A 169 21.26 -10.75 0.05
C SER A 169 21.02 -9.38 -0.57
N LEU A 170 20.21 -9.37 -1.62
CA LEU A 170 19.68 -8.16 -2.23
C LEU A 170 18.35 -7.84 -1.57
N ILE A 171 18.24 -6.64 -1.00
CA ILE A 171 17.02 -6.13 -0.40
C ILE A 171 16.45 -5.08 -1.33
N LEU A 172 15.26 -5.35 -1.87
CA LEU A 172 14.52 -4.43 -2.72
C LEU A 172 13.30 -3.95 -1.95
N GLY A 173 13.11 -2.65 -1.88
CA GLY A 173 11.97 -2.04 -1.20
C GLY A 173 11.18 -1.14 -2.12
N ARG A 174 9.86 -1.18 -1.98
CA ARG A 174 8.94 -0.28 -2.67
C ARG A 174 7.70 0.01 -1.84
N PRO A 175 7.21 1.26 -1.78
CA PRO A 175 5.92 1.57 -1.16
C PRO A 175 4.78 0.85 -1.88
N VAL A 176 3.83 0.31 -1.11
CA VAL A 176 2.65 -0.37 -1.66
C VAL A 176 1.74 0.60 -2.42
N ASP A 177 1.75 1.87 -2.02
CA ASP A 177 0.93 2.94 -2.60
C ASP A 177 1.77 4.22 -2.77
N PRO A 178 2.61 4.32 -3.82
CA PRO A 178 3.52 5.44 -4.01
C PRO A 178 2.82 6.78 -4.28
N GLU A 179 1.56 6.77 -4.69
CA GLU A 179 0.82 7.98 -5.08
C GLU A 179 -0.32 8.33 -4.10
N GLY A 180 -0.39 7.64 -2.96
CA GLY A 180 -1.47 7.81 -2.00
C GLY A 180 -2.87 7.57 -2.60
N GLN A 181 -3.00 6.60 -3.50
CA GLN A 181 -4.27 6.25 -4.16
C GLN A 181 -5.30 5.71 -3.16
N LEU A 182 -4.88 4.93 -2.15
CA LEU A 182 -5.78 4.36 -1.14
C LEU A 182 -6.45 5.44 -0.26
N PRO A 183 -5.72 6.44 0.29
CA PRO A 183 -6.33 7.59 0.96
C PRO A 183 -7.34 8.33 0.09
N ARG A 184 -7.00 8.59 -1.19
CA ARG A 184 -7.89 9.28 -2.14
C ARG A 184 -9.15 8.47 -2.41
N LEU A 185 -9.01 7.16 -2.64
CA LEU A 185 -10.13 6.24 -2.84
C LEU A 185 -11.07 6.22 -1.64
N ARG A 186 -10.53 6.15 -0.41
CA ARG A 186 -11.35 6.20 0.80
C ARG A 186 -12.14 7.50 0.89
N MET A 187 -11.51 8.63 0.54
CA MET A 187 -12.17 9.94 0.56
C MET A 187 -13.27 10.05 -0.50
N THR A 188 -13.03 9.59 -1.73
CA THR A 188 -14.05 9.61 -2.79
C THR A 188 -15.20 8.66 -2.49
N LEU A 189 -14.93 7.45 -1.98
CA LEU A 189 -15.97 6.51 -1.54
C LEU A 189 -16.82 7.09 -0.41
N PHE A 190 -16.19 7.76 0.57
CA PHE A 190 -16.91 8.42 1.65
C PHE A 190 -17.82 9.55 1.13
N LEU A 191 -17.29 10.42 0.26
CA LEU A 191 -18.07 11.51 -0.35
C LEU A 191 -19.24 10.97 -1.19
N ALA A 192 -19.00 9.93 -2.00
CA ALA A 192 -20.02 9.32 -2.84
C ALA A 192 -21.12 8.66 -1.99
N SER A 193 -20.74 7.96 -0.92
CA SER A 193 -21.70 7.35 0.02
C SER A 193 -22.55 8.42 0.71
N LEU A 194 -21.92 9.50 1.20
CA LEU A 194 -22.63 10.62 1.82
C LEU A 194 -23.61 11.31 0.85
N ALA A 195 -23.15 11.59 -0.38
CA ALA A 195 -23.99 12.19 -1.42
C ALA A 195 -25.17 11.29 -1.80
N GLY A 196 -24.93 9.98 -1.96
CA GLY A 196 -25.98 9.01 -2.26
C GLY A 196 -27.04 8.93 -1.15
N LEU A 197 -26.61 9.00 0.11
CA LEU A 197 -27.50 8.94 1.26
C LEU A 197 -28.35 10.21 1.39
N LEU A 198 -27.77 11.39 1.12
CA LEU A 198 -28.49 12.66 1.05
C LEU A 198 -29.52 12.67 -0.08
N LEU A 199 -29.15 12.20 -1.27
CA LEU A 199 -30.08 12.08 -2.41
C LEU A 199 -31.24 11.13 -2.11
N ALA A 200 -30.97 10.00 -1.45
CA ALA A 200 -32.00 9.06 -1.06
C ALA A 200 -32.96 9.65 -0.02
N LEU A 201 -32.44 10.42 0.95
CA LEU A 201 -33.25 11.10 1.95
C LEU A 201 -34.14 12.20 1.31
N ALA A 202 -33.57 12.99 0.41
CA ALA A 202 -34.30 13.99 -0.36
C ALA A 202 -35.38 13.37 -1.26
N GLY A 203 -35.04 12.31 -2.00
CA GLY A 203 -35.98 11.60 -2.87
C GLY A 203 -37.10 10.91 -2.09
N GLY A 204 -36.78 10.27 -0.97
CA GLY A 204 -37.75 9.60 -0.11
C GLY A 204 -38.75 10.58 0.54
N SER A 205 -38.28 11.74 1.00
CA SER A 205 -39.15 12.77 1.58
C SER A 205 -40.05 13.45 0.53
N TRP A 206 -39.53 13.71 -0.67
CA TRP A 206 -40.32 14.28 -1.77
C TRP A 206 -41.44 13.34 -2.23
N LEU A 207 -41.15 12.05 -2.41
CA LEU A 207 -42.16 11.05 -2.79
C LEU A 207 -43.23 10.87 -1.71
N ALA A 208 -42.83 10.85 -0.44
CA ALA A 208 -43.77 10.76 0.67
C ALA A 208 -44.73 11.95 0.73
N ALA A 209 -44.24 13.17 0.44
CA ALA A 209 -45.07 14.37 0.38
C ALA A 209 -46.06 14.32 -0.80
N ARG A 210 -45.62 13.85 -1.97
CA ARG A 210 -46.46 13.81 -3.18
C ARG A 210 -47.58 12.76 -3.10
N ALA A 211 -47.35 11.64 -2.42
CA ALA A 211 -48.36 10.60 -2.22
C ALA A 211 -49.53 11.01 -1.29
N LEU A 212 -49.42 12.16 -0.61
CA LEU A 212 -50.42 12.68 0.33
C LEU A 212 -51.23 13.85 -0.22
N ALA A 213 -51.04 14.25 -1.48
CA ALA A 213 -51.88 15.26 -2.10
C ALA A 213 -53.32 14.71 -2.23
N PRO A 214 -54.35 15.37 -1.65
CA PRO A 214 -55.72 14.88 -1.68
C PRO A 214 -56.26 14.84 -3.10
N VAL A 215 -56.98 13.76 -3.43
CA VAL A 215 -57.73 13.56 -4.69
C VAL A 215 -59.11 14.17 -4.56
#